data_AF-A0A2V7NWE5-F1
#
_entry.id   AF-A0A2V7NWE5-F1
#
_cell.length_a   1.000
_cell.length_b   1.000
_cell.length_c   1.000
_cell.angle_alpha   90.00
_cell.angle_beta   90.00
_cell.angle_gamma   90.00
#
_symmetry.space_group_name_H-M   'P 1'
#
loop_
_entity.id
_entity.type
_entity.pdbx_description
1 polymer ?
#
loop_
_entity_poly.entity_id
_entity_poly.type
_entity_poly.pdbx_seq_one_letter_code
_entity_poly.pdbx_strand_id
1 'polypeptide(L)'
;IPEPVLHRVVPRPLDVEGATAKIEALLAQREELAWRDVVGERAETVEVLSVFIALLELARRGALRLRQPEPFSPIVIRRERPREAA
;
A
#
# COMPACT_ATOMS: atom_id res chain seq x y z
N ILE A 1 25.33 3.38 -39.80
CA ILE A 1 24.39 2.69 -38.88
C ILE A 1 24.44 3.47 -37.57
N PRO A 2 23.33 3.98 -37.01
CA PRO A 2 23.37 4.66 -35.72
C PRO A 2 23.77 3.69 -34.61
N GLU A 3 24.58 4.15 -33.65
CA GLU A 3 25.01 3.34 -32.50
C GLU A 3 23.79 2.93 -31.64
N PRO A 4 23.72 1.67 -31.18
CA PRO A 4 22.61 1.21 -30.35
C PRO A 4 22.64 1.91 -28.99
N VAL A 5 21.56 2.63 -28.66
CA VAL A 5 21.35 3.20 -27.32
C VAL A 5 21.01 2.04 -26.38
N LEU A 6 21.97 1.65 -25.54
CA LEU A 6 21.76 0.66 -24.49
C LEU A 6 20.84 1.25 -23.41
N HIS A 7 19.54 0.92 -23.48
CA HIS A 7 18.61 1.21 -22.38
C HIS A 7 18.93 0.30 -21.20
N ARG A 8 19.55 0.85 -20.15
CA ARG A 8 19.86 0.12 -18.93
C ARG A 8 18.60 0.04 -18.06
N VAL A 9 17.98 -1.14 -18.01
CA VAL A 9 16.92 -1.43 -17.04
C VAL A 9 17.55 -1.51 -15.65
N VAL A 10 17.18 -0.60 -14.76
CA VAL A 10 17.59 -0.61 -13.35
C VAL A 10 16.49 -1.32 -12.55
N PRO A 11 16.78 -2.46 -11.88
CA PRO A 11 15.84 -3.08 -10.97
C PRO A 11 15.50 -2.11 -9.83
N ARG A 12 14.20 -1.90 -9.59
CA ARG A 12 13.72 -1.15 -8.44
C ARG A 12 12.96 -2.11 -7.53
N PRO A 13 13.63 -2.65 -6.49
CA PRO A 13 12.99 -3.63 -5.62
C PRO A 13 11.82 -2.98 -4.88
N LEU A 14 10.73 -3.73 -4.75
CA LEU A 14 9.59 -3.32 -3.93
C LEU A 14 9.89 -3.63 -2.47
N ASP A 15 9.53 -2.72 -1.58
CA ASP A 15 9.68 -2.87 -0.13
C ASP A 15 8.30 -3.13 0.52
N VAL A 16 7.76 -4.31 0.25
CA VAL A 16 6.43 -4.70 0.77
C VAL A 16 6.47 -4.90 2.29
N GLU A 17 7.58 -5.39 2.84
CA GLU A 17 7.75 -5.59 4.28
C GLU A 17 7.78 -4.25 5.03
N GLY A 18 8.60 -3.29 4.56
CA GLY A 18 8.63 -1.94 5.14
C GLY A 18 7.29 -1.23 5.02
N ALA A 19 6.60 -1.36 3.88
CA ALA A 19 5.26 -0.83 3.71
C ALA A 19 4.24 -1.46 4.67
N THR A 20 4.31 -2.78 4.89
CA THR A 20 3.45 -3.50 5.84
C THR A 20 3.64 -2.98 7.26
N ALA A 21 4.89 -2.93 7.73
CA ALA A 21 5.22 -2.44 9.07
C ALA A 21 4.74 -0.99 9.29
N LYS A 22 4.89 -0.13 8.27
CA LYS A 22 4.40 1.26 8.31
C LYS A 22 2.87 1.31 8.47
N ILE A 23 2.13 0.54 7.68
CA ILE A 23 0.65 0.51 7.73
C ILE A 23 0.17 0.03 9.10
N GLU A 24 0.77 -1.05 9.64
CA GLU A 24 0.43 -1.59 10.95
C GLU A 24 0.70 -0.56 12.06
N ALA A 25 1.85 0.13 12.03
CA ALA A 25 2.18 1.18 13.00
C ALA A 25 1.17 2.34 12.95
N LEU A 26 0.67 2.70 11.77
CA LEU A 26 -0.36 3.72 11.61
C LEU A 26 -1.73 3.24 12.13
N LEU A 27 -2.12 2.00 11.83
CA LEU A 27 -3.39 1.42 12.28
C LEU A 27 -3.42 1.09 13.79
N ALA A 28 -2.25 0.95 14.41
CA ALA A 28 -2.14 0.87 15.87
C ALA A 28 -2.61 2.17 16.54
N GLN A 29 -2.39 3.32 15.88
CA GLN A 29 -2.71 4.65 16.39
C GLN A 29 -4.07 5.17 15.93
N ARG A 30 -4.53 4.76 14.73
CA ARG A 30 -5.73 5.28 14.07
C ARG A 30 -6.58 4.13 13.54
N GLU A 31 -7.89 4.16 13.75
CA GLU A 31 -8.77 3.10 13.24
C GLU A 31 -9.00 3.18 11.73
N GLU A 32 -8.86 4.37 11.16
CA GLU A 32 -9.08 4.67 9.75
C GLU A 32 -7.93 5.51 9.21
N LEU A 33 -7.49 5.20 8.00
CA LEU A 33 -6.47 5.91 7.24
C LEU A 33 -6.99 6.19 5.83
N ALA A 34 -6.59 7.34 5.27
CA ALA A 34 -6.70 7.60 3.85
C ALA A 34 -5.49 7.03 3.10
N TRP A 35 -5.64 6.77 1.80
CA TRP A 35 -4.53 6.41 0.92
C TRP A 35 -3.29 7.32 1.06
N ARG A 36 -3.50 8.63 1.22
CA ARG A 36 -2.41 9.61 1.37
C ARG A 36 -1.64 9.46 2.68
N ASP A 37 -2.26 8.93 3.74
CA ASP A 37 -1.57 8.68 5.01
C ASP A 37 -0.50 7.59 4.87
N VAL A 38 -0.75 6.58 4.04
CA VAL A 38 0.14 5.43 3.87
C VAL A 38 1.17 5.63 2.78
N VAL A 39 0.81 6.29 1.68
CA VAL A 39 1.72 6.55 0.55
C VAL A 39 2.56 7.82 0.76
N GLY A 40 1.99 8.88 1.34
CA GLY A 40 2.62 10.20 1.40
C GLY A 40 2.41 11.03 0.13
N GLU A 41 2.76 12.32 0.18
CA GLU A 41 2.43 13.27 -0.90
C GLU A 41 3.34 13.17 -2.13
N ARG A 42 4.55 12.65 -1.99
CA ARG A 42 5.59 12.63 -3.05
C ARG A 42 6.14 11.23 -3.32
N ALA A 43 5.29 10.22 -3.17
CA ALA A 43 5.73 8.85 -3.35
C ALA A 43 6.14 8.56 -4.79
N GLU A 44 7.24 7.83 -4.95
CA GLU A 44 7.63 7.23 -6.21
C GLU A 44 6.73 6.03 -6.54
N THR A 45 6.72 5.64 -7.82
CA THR A 45 5.93 4.50 -8.29
C THR A 45 6.21 3.21 -7.49
N VAL A 46 7.46 2.99 -7.10
CA VAL A 46 7.86 1.77 -6.36
C VAL A 46 7.29 1.76 -4.95
N GLU A 47 7.18 2.91 -4.30
CA GLU A 47 6.57 3.07 -2.98
C GLU A 47 5.06 2.87 -3.08
N VAL A 48 4.42 3.45 -4.10
CA VAL A 48 3.00 3.22 -4.41
C VAL A 48 2.70 1.74 -4.59
N LEU A 49 3.51 1.05 -5.39
CA LEU A 49 3.35 -0.39 -5.65
C LEU A 49 3.57 -1.22 -4.37
N SER A 50 4.58 -0.88 -3.58
CA SER A 50 4.90 -1.57 -2.33
C SER A 50 3.74 -1.45 -1.32
N VAL A 51 3.22 -0.22 -1.14
CA VAL A 51 2.06 0.05 -0.29
C VAL A 51 0.80 -0.64 -0.81
N PHE A 52 0.56 -0.60 -2.11
CA PHE A 52 -0.61 -1.25 -2.70
C PHE A 52 -0.60 -2.76 -2.46
N ILE A 53 0.53 -3.43 -2.71
CA ILE A 53 0.67 -4.87 -2.47
C ILE A 53 0.54 -5.18 -0.97
N ALA A 54 1.16 -4.40 -0.10
CA ALA A 54 1.04 -4.57 1.35
C ALA A 54 -0.43 -4.47 1.83
N LEU A 55 -1.18 -3.50 1.33
CA LEU A 55 -2.61 -3.35 1.66
C LEU A 55 -3.44 -4.55 1.19
N LEU A 56 -3.19 -5.06 -0.02
CA LEU A 56 -3.87 -6.24 -0.54
C LEU A 56 -3.55 -7.50 0.28
N GLU A 57 -2.28 -7.68 0.67
CA GLU A 57 -1.83 -8.77 1.52
C GLU A 57 -2.49 -8.71 2.91
N LEU A 58 -2.52 -7.54 3.55
CA LEU A 58 -3.16 -7.33 4.85
C LEU A 58 -4.68 -7.52 4.79
N ALA A 59 -5.33 -7.04 3.73
CA ALA A 59 -6.75 -7.26 3.50
C ALA A 59 -7.06 -8.76 3.31
N ARG A 60 -6.24 -9.47 2.53
CA ARG A 60 -6.36 -10.92 2.32
C ARG A 60 -6.26 -11.70 3.63
N ARG A 61 -5.43 -11.24 4.58
CA ARG A 61 -5.26 -11.86 5.91
C ARG A 61 -6.35 -11.45 6.91
N GLY A 62 -7.25 -10.54 6.54
CA GLY A 62 -8.29 -10.03 7.42
C GLY A 62 -7.79 -9.07 8.51
N ALA A 63 -6.61 -8.46 8.33
CA ALA A 63 -6.08 -7.47 9.29
C ALA A 63 -6.69 -6.06 9.10
N LEU A 64 -7.18 -5.77 7.89
CA LEU A 64 -7.81 -4.50 7.53
C LEU A 64 -8.89 -4.71 6.46
N ARG A 65 -9.73 -3.69 6.25
CA ARG A 65 -10.64 -3.60 5.10
C ARG A 65 -10.32 -2.38 4.26
N LEU A 66 -10.52 -2.54 2.95
CA LEU A 66 -10.40 -1.49 1.95
C LEU A 66 -11.80 -1.13 1.42
N ARG A 67 -12.09 0.16 1.27
CA ARG A 67 -13.31 0.66 0.62
C ARG A 67 -12.94 1.68 -0.44
N GLN A 68 -13.46 1.48 -1.65
CA GLN A 68 -13.34 2.40 -2.78
C GLN A 68 -14.72 2.47 -3.47
N PRO A 69 -15.50 3.55 -3.30
CA PRO A 69 -16.89 3.62 -3.78
C PRO A 69 -17.00 3.59 -5.31
N GLU A 70 -16.04 4.19 -6.01
CA GLU A 70 -15.97 4.25 -7.47
C GLU A 70 -14.54 3.95 -7.95
N PRO A 71 -14.34 3.46 -9.18
CA PRO A 71 -13.01 3.24 -9.73
C PRO A 71 -12.11 4.48 -9.59
N PHE A 72 -10.90 4.28 -9.07
CA PHE A 72 -9.90 5.35 -8.84
C PHE A 72 -10.32 6.47 -7.86
N SER A 73 -11.47 6.36 -7.21
CA SER A 73 -11.82 7.21 -6.08
C SER A 73 -10.90 6.93 -4.88
N PRO A 74 -10.80 7.87 -3.90
CA PRO A 74 -9.97 7.67 -2.73
C PRO A 74 -10.23 6.35 -2.01
N ILE A 75 -9.15 5.63 -1.69
CA ILE A 75 -9.22 4.38 -0.91
C ILE A 75 -9.26 4.74 0.57
N VAL A 76 -10.24 4.18 1.27
CA VAL A 76 -10.35 4.24 2.73
C VAL A 76 -9.87 2.90 3.29
N ILE A 77 -8.96 2.96 4.26
CA ILE A 77 -8.32 1.80 4.89
C ILE A 77 -8.79 1.77 6.34
N ARG A 78 -9.43 0.68 6.77
CA ARG A 78 -9.93 0.53 8.14
C ARG A 78 -9.31 -0.68 8.81
N ARG A 79 -8.88 -0.54 10.06
CA ARG A 79 -8.46 -1.66 10.89
C ARG A 79 -9.62 -2.65 11.06
N GLU A 80 -9.35 -3.94 10.85
CA GLU A 80 -10.29 -4.98 11.25
C GLU A 80 -10.10 -5.21 12.75
N ARG A 81 -11.19 -5.18 13.52
CA ARG A 81 -11.15 -5.63 14.91
C ARG A 81 -11.35 -7.14 14.93
N PRO A 82 -10.68 -7.89 15.82
CA PRO A 82 -11.03 -9.28 16.05
C PRO A 82 -12.53 -9.35 16.30
N ARG A 83 -13.25 -10.11 15.49
CA ARG A 83 -14.67 -10.37 15.72
C ARG A 83 -14.76 -11.08 17.06
N GLU A 84 -15.33 -10.43 18.08
CA GLU A 84 -15.76 -11.15 19.28
C GLU A 84 -16.72 -12.24 18.81
N ALA A 85 -16.31 -13.49 18.98
CA ALA A 85 -17.18 -14.63 18.75
C ALA A 85 -18.32 -14.52 19.77
N ALA A 86 -19.52 -14.21 19.26
CA ALA A 86 -20.77 -14.22 20.03
C ALA A 86 -21.21 -15.66 20.32
#